data_AF-A0A652L2B0-F1
#
_entry.id   AF-A0A652L2B0-F1
#
_cell.length_a   1.000
_cell.length_b   1.000
_cell.length_c   1.000
_cell.angle_alpha   90.00
_cell.angle_beta   90.00
_cell.angle_gamma   90.00
#
_symmetry.space_group_name_H-M   'P 1'
#
loop_
_entity.id
_entity.type
_entity.pdbx_description
1 polymer ?
#
loop_
_entity_poly.entity_id
_entity_poly.type
_entity_poly.pdbx_seq_one_letter_code
_entity_poly.pdbx_strand_id
1 'polypeptide(L)'
;MVGVIALFFILAAVFVVLGCVDQRRLYWRLSAWRYRDPAANEPSDAANRVGRFAALLLAGVWLFAGCRAMDFADGDSWTREEMRTVVVAAAETIEADAHPSGATDSMLTEALRDASEGEGPYYRLDVKTADAREGEGGDRFQVSTTEGEFPFCLAFTKKESGGFAVPGADGSTTVVPEYDLTSSVDEGTC
;
A
#
# COMPACT_ATOMS: atom_id res chain seq x y z
N MET A 1 9.53 1.98 -11.39
CA MET A 1 10.22 1.87 -10.08
C MET A 1 11.45 0.95 -10.10
N VAL A 2 11.41 -0.19 -10.82
CA VAL A 2 12.52 -1.16 -10.92
C VAL A 2 13.91 -0.54 -11.19
N GLY A 3 14.01 0.43 -12.11
CA GLY A 3 15.29 1.08 -12.42
C GLY A 3 15.91 1.85 -11.25
N VAL A 4 15.09 2.47 -10.39
CA VAL A 4 15.56 3.20 -9.19
C VAL A 4 16.02 2.22 -8.12
N ILE A 5 15.26 1.15 -7.91
CA ILE A 5 15.63 0.06 -6.97
C ILE A 5 16.98 -0.54 -7.38
N ALA A 6 17.13 -0.90 -8.66
CA ALA A 6 18.38 -1.45 -9.19
C ALA A 6 19.56 -0.47 -9.01
N LEU A 7 19.35 0.83 -9.24
CA LEU A 7 20.37 1.86 -9.03
C LEU A 7 20.88 1.86 -7.57
N PHE A 8 19.99 1.78 -6.58
CA PHE A 8 20.41 1.75 -5.17
C PHE A 8 21.27 0.54 -4.84
N PHE A 9 20.92 -0.65 -5.35
CA PHE A 9 21.75 -1.85 -5.17
C PHE A 9 23.09 -1.77 -5.89
N ILE A 10 23.13 -1.19 -7.10
CA ILE A 10 24.39 -0.97 -7.83
C ILE A 10 25.29 -0.01 -7.05
N LEU A 11 24.74 1.11 -6.54
CA LEU A 11 25.49 2.05 -5.72
C LEU A 11 26.01 1.38 -4.44
N ALA A 12 25.17 0.61 -3.75
CA ALA A 12 25.60 -0.16 -2.58
C ALA A 12 26.78 -1.08 -2.92
N ALA A 13 26.70 -1.84 -4.02
CA ALA A 13 27.77 -2.73 -4.47
C ALA A 13 29.07 -1.96 -4.79
N VAL A 14 28.98 -0.81 -5.47
CA VAL A 14 30.14 0.04 -5.75
C VAL A 14 30.81 0.50 -4.45
N PHE A 15 30.03 0.94 -3.46
CA PHE A 15 30.58 1.38 -2.18
C PHE A 15 31.17 0.24 -1.34
N VAL A 16 30.61 -0.98 -1.41
CA VAL A 16 31.23 -2.18 -0.82
C VAL A 16 32.58 -2.44 -1.46
N VAL A 17 32.67 -2.44 -2.79
CA VAL A 17 33.93 -2.64 -3.51
C VAL A 17 34.96 -1.57 -3.11
N LEU A 18 34.56 -0.29 -3.06
CA LEU A 18 35.43 0.79 -2.62
C LEU A 18 35.90 0.65 -1.15
N GLY A 19 35.06 0.11 -0.27
CA GLY A 19 35.41 -0.17 1.13
C GLY A 19 36.37 -1.35 1.28
N CYS A 20 36.28 -2.35 0.40
CA CYS A 20 37.12 -3.56 0.41
C CYS A 20 38.46 -3.36 -0.32
N VAL A 21 38.51 -2.49 -1.33
CA VAL A 21 39.76 -2.21 -2.06
C VAL A 21 40.73 -1.44 -1.16
N ASP A 22 42.03 -1.69 -1.36
CA ASP A 22 43.06 -0.95 -0.66
C ASP A 22 43.00 0.55 -1.00
N GLN A 23 42.67 1.37 -0.01
CA GLN A 23 42.54 2.83 -0.16
C GLN A 23 43.84 3.50 -0.58
N ARG A 24 44.98 2.95 -0.15
CA ARG A 24 46.29 3.41 -0.61
C ARG A 24 46.42 3.25 -2.13
N ARG A 25 45.96 2.12 -2.67
CA ARG A 25 45.95 1.86 -4.11
C ARG A 25 44.96 2.77 -4.86
N LEU A 26 43.80 3.07 -4.27
CA LEU A 26 42.85 4.02 -4.83
C LEU A 26 43.45 5.43 -4.91
N TYR A 27 44.13 5.89 -3.85
CA TYR A 27 44.81 7.19 -3.83
C TYR A 27 45.80 7.31 -5.00
N TRP A 28 46.70 6.34 -5.14
CA TRP A 28 47.72 6.36 -6.19
C TRP A 28 47.14 6.29 -7.61
N ARG A 29 45.98 5.66 -7.79
CA ARG A 29 45.32 5.57 -9.11
C ARG A 29 44.48 6.79 -9.46
N LEU A 30 43.80 7.39 -8.49
CA LEU A 30 42.72 8.34 -8.76
C LEU A 30 43.03 9.78 -8.35
N SER A 31 43.89 9.99 -7.35
CA SER A 31 44.12 11.32 -6.76
C SER A 31 45.58 11.78 -6.78
N ALA A 32 46.55 10.86 -6.80
CA ALA A 32 47.98 11.21 -6.74
C ALA A 32 48.42 12.18 -7.85
N TRP A 33 47.85 12.07 -9.05
CA TRP A 33 48.16 12.95 -10.19
C TRP A 33 47.84 14.44 -9.94
N ARG A 34 47.00 14.75 -8.94
CA ARG A 34 46.61 16.13 -8.62
C ARG A 34 47.69 16.88 -7.84
N TYR A 35 48.64 16.16 -7.24
CA TYR A 35 49.67 16.74 -6.37
C TYR A 35 51.01 16.80 -7.09
N ARG A 36 51.75 17.90 -6.88
CA ARG A 36 53.12 18.06 -7.40
C ARG A 36 54.10 17.09 -6.73
N ASP A 37 53.83 16.74 -5.48
CA ASP A 37 54.51 15.68 -4.72
C ASP A 37 53.45 14.75 -4.08
N PRO A 38 53.10 13.64 -4.74
CA PRO A 38 52.08 12.72 -4.23
C PRO A 38 52.55 11.88 -3.03
N ALA A 39 53.85 11.65 -2.87
CA ALA A 39 54.34 10.89 -1.71
C ALA A 39 54.19 11.70 -0.41
N ALA A 40 54.40 13.01 -0.47
CA ALA A 40 54.20 13.90 0.68
C ALA A 40 52.72 14.11 1.06
N ASN A 41 51.78 13.85 0.15
CA ASN A 41 50.34 14.05 0.35
C ASN A 41 49.57 12.72 0.53
N GLU A 42 50.27 11.63 0.85
CA GLU A 42 49.64 10.34 1.06
C GLU A 42 48.76 10.37 2.33
N PRO A 43 47.51 9.89 2.29
CA PRO A 43 46.65 9.81 3.48
C PRO A 43 47.27 8.93 4.56
N SER A 44 47.14 9.35 5.82
CA SER A 44 47.57 8.52 6.96
C SER A 44 46.76 7.23 7.07
N ASP A 45 47.31 6.22 7.76
CA ASP A 45 46.60 4.95 8.00
C ASP A 45 45.27 5.13 8.75
N ALA A 46 45.17 6.17 9.58
CA ALA A 46 43.91 6.53 10.24
C ALA A 46 42.90 7.06 9.22
N ALA A 47 43.32 7.95 8.30
CA ALA A 47 42.47 8.46 7.24
C ALA A 47 42.00 7.34 6.30
N ASN A 48 42.87 6.40 5.94
CA ASN A 48 42.51 5.22 5.14
C ASN A 48 41.50 4.32 5.86
N ARG A 49 41.61 4.15 7.18
CA ARG A 49 40.60 3.40 7.95
C ARG A 49 39.26 4.12 7.94
N VAL A 50 39.25 5.42 8.22
CA VAL A 50 38.02 6.25 8.20
C VAL A 50 37.36 6.20 6.83
N GLY A 51 38.13 6.28 5.74
CA GLY A 51 37.58 6.19 4.39
C GLY A 51 36.92 4.84 4.10
N ARG A 52 37.49 3.72 4.58
CA ARG A 52 36.86 2.39 4.43
C ARG A 52 35.54 2.33 5.21
N PHE A 53 35.53 2.81 6.44
CA PHE A 53 34.32 2.89 7.25
C PHE A 53 33.25 3.76 6.61
N ALA A 54 33.62 4.94 6.09
CA ALA A 54 32.68 5.82 5.41
C ALA A 54 32.09 5.17 4.15
N ALA A 55 32.90 4.49 3.35
CA ALA A 55 32.43 3.77 2.17
C ALA A 55 31.44 2.65 2.55
N LEU A 56 31.75 1.84 3.57
CA LEU A 56 30.85 0.79 4.04
C LEU A 56 29.56 1.33 4.66
N LEU A 57 29.63 2.46 5.38
CA LEU A 57 28.45 3.14 5.91
C LEU A 57 27.55 3.60 4.78
N LEU A 58 28.11 4.25 3.74
CA LEU A 58 27.35 4.66 2.57
C LEU A 58 26.76 3.47 1.82
N ALA A 59 27.47 2.34 1.73
CA ALA A 59 26.92 1.11 1.19
C ALA A 59 25.68 0.66 1.98
N GLY A 60 25.74 0.69 3.31
CA GLY A 60 24.61 0.37 4.18
C GLY A 60 23.42 1.31 3.98
N VAL A 61 23.66 2.61 3.80
CA VAL A 61 22.60 3.60 3.50
C VAL A 61 21.92 3.27 2.18
N TRP A 62 22.68 2.99 1.12
CA TRP A 62 22.12 2.63 -0.19
C TRP A 62 21.37 1.30 -0.16
N LEU A 63 21.88 0.31 0.56
CA LEU A 63 21.20 -0.97 0.76
C LEU A 63 19.86 -0.76 1.46
N PHE A 64 19.84 0.00 2.56
CA PHE A 64 18.62 0.32 3.29
C PHE A 64 17.61 1.07 2.41
N ALA A 65 18.05 2.07 1.65
CA ALA A 65 17.20 2.78 0.70
C ALA A 65 16.63 1.84 -0.38
N GLY A 66 17.44 0.89 -0.87
CA GLY A 66 17.01 -0.16 -1.79
C GLY A 66 15.90 -1.03 -1.20
N CYS A 67 16.06 -1.52 0.03
CA CYS A 67 15.03 -2.29 0.72
C CYS A 67 13.74 -1.49 0.91
N ARG A 68 13.83 -0.26 1.40
CA ARG A 68 12.64 0.60 1.58
C ARG A 68 11.92 0.90 0.28
N ALA A 69 12.64 1.02 -0.83
CA ALA A 69 12.04 1.22 -2.14
C ALA A 69 11.35 -0.04 -2.67
N MET A 70 11.82 -1.24 -2.31
CA MET A 70 11.11 -2.49 -2.59
C MET A 70 9.85 -2.60 -1.73
N ASP A 71 9.94 -2.38 -0.42
CA ASP A 71 8.76 -2.41 0.47
C ASP A 71 7.67 -1.44 -0.01
N PHE A 72 8.08 -0.25 -0.45
CA PHE A 72 7.16 0.73 -1.03
C PHE A 72 6.54 0.23 -2.33
N ALA A 73 7.33 -0.40 -3.21
CA ALA A 73 6.83 -0.89 -4.50
C ALA A 73 5.91 -2.10 -4.35
N ASP A 74 6.19 -2.99 -3.41
CA ASP A 74 5.34 -4.15 -3.09
C ASP A 74 4.03 -3.68 -2.47
N GLY A 75 4.09 -2.76 -1.50
CA GLY A 75 2.90 -2.12 -0.91
C GLY A 75 2.15 -1.15 -1.84
N ASP A 76 2.54 -1.07 -3.11
CA ASP A 76 1.88 -0.23 -4.13
C ASP A 76 0.99 -1.06 -5.07
N SER A 77 1.21 -2.38 -5.14
CA SER A 77 0.46 -3.28 -6.03
C SER A 77 -0.54 -4.12 -5.25
N TRP A 78 -1.70 -4.35 -5.86
CA TRP A 78 -2.65 -5.34 -5.38
C TRP A 78 -2.44 -6.66 -6.11
N THR A 79 -2.48 -7.76 -5.40
CA THR A 79 -2.68 -9.10 -5.96
C THR A 79 -4.16 -9.46 -5.96
N ARG A 80 -4.54 -10.47 -6.76
CA ARG A 80 -5.93 -10.95 -6.79
C ARG A 80 -6.34 -11.50 -5.42
N GLU A 81 -5.43 -12.17 -4.73
CA GLU A 81 -5.63 -12.78 -3.43
C GLU A 81 -5.83 -11.73 -2.33
N GLU A 82 -4.99 -10.69 -2.29
CA GLU A 82 -5.16 -9.55 -1.37
C GLU A 82 -6.49 -8.85 -1.62
N MET A 83 -6.83 -8.59 -2.89
CA MET A 83 -8.10 -7.97 -3.25
C MET A 83 -9.30 -8.81 -2.79
N ARG A 84 -9.25 -10.14 -2.98
CA ARG A 84 -10.30 -11.04 -2.51
C ARG A 84 -10.44 -10.99 -0.99
N THR A 85 -9.32 -11.03 -0.26
CA THR A 85 -9.31 -10.97 1.21
C THR A 85 -9.95 -9.67 1.70
N VAL A 86 -9.57 -8.54 1.12
CA VAL A 86 -10.10 -7.22 1.50
C VAL A 86 -11.58 -7.08 1.18
N VAL A 87 -12.01 -7.51 -0.01
CA VAL A 87 -13.43 -7.44 -0.41
C VAL A 87 -14.30 -8.32 0.48
N VAL A 88 -13.86 -9.55 0.79
CA VAL A 88 -14.60 -10.47 1.67
C VAL A 88 -14.63 -9.93 3.10
N ALA A 89 -13.51 -9.47 3.65
CA ALA A 89 -13.46 -8.91 4.99
C ALA A 89 -14.34 -7.65 5.13
N ALA A 90 -14.36 -6.79 4.11
CA ALA A 90 -15.23 -5.62 4.08
C ALA A 90 -16.72 -6.03 4.05
N ALA A 91 -17.07 -7.06 3.28
CA ALA A 91 -18.43 -7.58 3.21
C ALA A 91 -18.86 -8.19 4.56
N GLU A 92 -18.02 -9.00 5.20
CA GLU A 92 -18.28 -9.58 6.53
C GLU A 92 -18.46 -8.49 7.60
N THR A 93 -17.67 -7.41 7.53
CA THR A 93 -17.78 -6.27 8.46
C THR A 93 -19.14 -5.58 8.32
N ILE A 94 -19.64 -5.43 7.09
CA ILE A 94 -20.96 -4.85 6.84
C ILE A 94 -22.08 -5.78 7.33
N GLU A 95 -21.95 -7.08 7.13
CA GLU A 95 -22.95 -8.06 7.58
C GLU A 95 -23.06 -8.19 9.10
N ALA A 96 -22.01 -7.83 9.84
CA ALA A 96 -21.94 -8.06 11.29
C ALA A 96 -22.98 -7.26 12.09
N ASP A 97 -23.40 -6.10 11.59
CA ASP A 97 -24.29 -5.17 12.28
C ASP A 97 -25.55 -4.85 11.45
N ALA A 98 -26.63 -4.42 12.10
CA ALA A 98 -27.83 -3.92 11.44
C ALA A 98 -27.67 -2.44 11.08
N HIS A 99 -28.09 -2.04 9.88
CA HIS A 99 -27.78 -0.71 9.35
C HIS A 99 -29.02 0.08 8.92
N PRO A 100 -29.01 1.42 9.08
CA PRO A 100 -30.04 2.28 8.54
C PRO A 100 -30.01 2.28 7.00
N SER A 101 -31.17 2.47 6.37
CA SER A 101 -31.25 2.51 4.91
C SER A 101 -30.41 3.63 4.31
N GLY A 102 -29.72 3.32 3.20
CA GLY A 102 -29.02 4.30 2.36
C GLY A 102 -27.57 4.62 2.75
N ALA A 103 -27.00 3.96 3.77
CA ALA A 103 -25.61 4.17 4.19
C ALA A 103 -24.59 3.21 3.54
N THR A 104 -25.03 2.26 2.72
CA THR A 104 -24.21 1.11 2.25
C THR A 104 -22.95 1.54 1.49
N ASP A 105 -22.99 2.62 0.69
CA ASP A 105 -21.82 3.12 -0.04
C ASP A 105 -20.72 3.69 0.88
N SER A 106 -21.10 4.57 1.81
CA SER A 106 -20.18 5.13 2.80
C SER A 106 -19.61 4.06 3.74
N MET A 107 -20.41 3.05 4.05
CA MET A 107 -20.03 1.93 4.88
C MET A 107 -19.06 0.99 4.17
N LEU A 108 -19.29 0.71 2.89
CA LEU A 108 -18.38 -0.08 2.07
C LEU A 108 -17.03 0.61 1.91
N THR A 109 -17.04 1.92 1.68
CA THR A 109 -15.84 2.75 1.65
C THR A 109 -15.02 2.61 2.95
N GLU A 110 -15.68 2.70 4.10
CA GLU A 110 -15.03 2.57 5.41
C GLU A 110 -14.53 1.14 5.66
N ALA A 111 -15.36 0.14 5.41
CA ALA A 111 -15.03 -1.27 5.61
C ALA A 111 -13.87 -1.71 4.71
N LEU A 112 -13.83 -1.25 3.45
CA LEU A 112 -12.70 -1.49 2.55
C LEU A 112 -11.43 -0.78 3.04
N ARG A 113 -11.55 0.42 3.59
CA ARG A 113 -10.40 1.14 4.15
C ARG A 113 -9.80 0.37 5.33
N ASP A 114 -10.64 -0.06 6.26
CA ASP A 114 -10.19 -0.79 7.45
C ASP A 114 -9.67 -2.19 7.06
N ALA A 115 -10.34 -2.89 6.15
CA ALA A 115 -9.89 -4.20 5.65
C ALA A 115 -8.58 -4.13 4.85
N SER A 116 -8.28 -2.99 4.23
CA SER A 116 -7.03 -2.80 3.49
C SER A 116 -5.79 -2.61 4.37
N GLU A 117 -5.97 -2.35 5.68
CA GLU A 117 -4.84 -2.13 6.59
C GLU A 117 -3.93 -3.38 6.67
N GLY A 118 -2.76 -3.27 6.05
CA GLY A 118 -1.75 -4.34 6.03
C GLY A 118 -1.77 -5.21 4.76
N GLU A 119 -2.80 -5.09 3.93
CA GLU A 119 -2.91 -5.82 2.65
C GLU A 119 -2.54 -4.93 1.46
N GLY A 120 -2.93 -3.64 1.48
CA GLY A 120 -2.63 -2.75 0.37
C GLY A 120 -3.17 -1.32 0.53
N PRO A 121 -2.85 -0.43 -0.42
CA PRO A 121 -3.24 0.97 -0.32
C PRO A 121 -4.71 1.17 -0.73
N TYR A 122 -5.57 1.51 0.25
CA TYR A 122 -6.99 1.84 0.01
C TYR A 122 -7.21 2.86 -1.12
N TYR A 123 -6.36 3.88 -1.22
CA TYR A 123 -6.49 4.94 -2.23
C TYR A 123 -6.29 4.46 -3.68
N ARG A 124 -5.91 3.19 -3.87
CA ARG A 124 -5.85 2.52 -5.18
C ARG A 124 -7.05 1.63 -5.46
N LEU A 125 -8.03 1.59 -4.57
CA LEU A 125 -9.30 0.94 -4.82
C LEU A 125 -10.26 1.95 -5.47
N ASP A 126 -11.00 1.48 -6.45
CA ASP A 126 -12.09 2.18 -7.12
C ASP A 126 -13.38 1.42 -6.81
N VAL A 127 -14.34 2.13 -6.24
CA VAL A 127 -15.66 1.59 -5.89
C VAL A 127 -16.68 2.28 -6.78
N LYS A 128 -17.38 1.48 -7.59
CA LYS A 128 -18.45 1.96 -8.47
C LYS A 128 -19.76 1.32 -8.06
N THR A 129 -20.81 2.10 -7.98
CA THR A 129 -22.17 1.57 -7.91
C THR A 129 -22.52 0.91 -9.25
N ALA A 130 -22.99 -0.33 -9.18
CA ALA A 130 -23.49 -1.06 -10.34
C ALA A 130 -25.03 -1.04 -10.32
N ASP A 131 -25.64 -1.05 -11.51
CA ASP A 131 -27.09 -1.08 -11.61
C ASP A 131 -27.64 -2.34 -10.92
N ALA A 132 -28.65 -2.14 -10.08
CA ALA A 132 -29.39 -3.24 -9.47
C ALA A 132 -30.02 -4.08 -10.59
N ARG A 133 -29.88 -5.40 -10.50
CA ARG A 133 -30.51 -6.31 -11.45
C ARG A 133 -32.03 -6.23 -11.25
N GLU A 134 -32.79 -6.08 -12.34
CA GLU A 134 -34.26 -6.01 -12.24
C GLU A 134 -34.80 -7.20 -11.44
N GLY A 135 -35.41 -6.92 -10.27
CA GLY A 135 -36.04 -7.91 -9.40
C GLY A 135 -35.23 -8.33 -8.16
N GLU A 136 -33.95 -7.98 -8.06
CA GLU A 136 -33.15 -8.16 -6.84
C GLU A 136 -33.13 -6.86 -6.03
N GLY A 137 -33.92 -6.80 -4.96
CA GLY A 137 -33.90 -5.68 -4.03
C GLY A 137 -32.57 -5.64 -3.26
N GLY A 138 -31.60 -4.92 -3.79
CA GLY A 138 -30.25 -4.86 -3.23
C GLY A 138 -29.36 -3.85 -3.92
N ASP A 139 -28.32 -3.40 -3.22
CA ASP A 139 -27.30 -2.51 -3.77
C ASP A 139 -26.15 -3.36 -4.31
N ARG A 140 -25.65 -3.04 -5.51
CA ARG A 140 -24.49 -3.71 -6.10
C ARG A 140 -23.34 -2.74 -6.25
N PHE A 141 -22.13 -3.22 -5.95
CA PHE A 141 -20.91 -2.45 -6.03
C PHE A 141 -19.85 -3.25 -6.77
N GLN A 142 -19.21 -2.60 -7.72
CA GLN A 142 -17.99 -3.12 -8.32
C GLN A 142 -16.80 -2.50 -7.59
N VAL A 143 -15.92 -3.35 -7.07
CA VAL A 143 -14.67 -2.94 -6.45
C VAL A 143 -13.52 -3.46 -7.32
N SER A 144 -12.64 -2.57 -7.75
CA SER A 144 -11.44 -2.91 -8.53
C SER A 144 -10.28 -2.03 -8.12
N THR A 145 -9.08 -2.27 -8.66
CA THR A 145 -8.03 -1.25 -8.57
C THR A 145 -8.39 -0.02 -9.41
N THR A 146 -7.73 1.11 -9.18
CA THR A 146 -7.86 2.34 -10.00
C THR A 146 -7.44 2.12 -11.46
N GLU A 147 -6.65 1.09 -11.73
CA GLU A 147 -6.27 0.65 -13.08
C GLU A 147 -7.30 -0.31 -13.71
N GLY A 148 -8.35 -0.69 -12.95
CA GLY A 148 -9.41 -1.61 -13.37
C GLY A 148 -9.02 -3.08 -13.26
N GLU A 149 -7.95 -3.40 -12.55
CA GLU A 149 -7.50 -4.78 -12.32
C GLU A 149 -8.29 -5.44 -11.19
N PHE A 150 -8.35 -6.78 -11.25
CA PHE A 150 -8.99 -7.63 -10.25
C PHE A 150 -10.41 -7.16 -9.85
N PRO A 151 -11.35 -7.03 -10.80
CA PRO A 151 -12.71 -6.60 -10.46
C PRO A 151 -13.42 -7.68 -9.63
N PHE A 152 -14.11 -7.23 -8.59
CA PHE A 152 -15.05 -8.00 -7.80
C PHE A 152 -16.41 -7.33 -7.82
N CYS A 153 -17.46 -8.13 -7.87
CA CYS A 153 -18.83 -7.66 -7.74
C CYS A 153 -19.37 -8.05 -6.37
N LEU A 154 -19.74 -7.05 -5.58
CA LEU A 154 -20.45 -7.22 -4.31
C LEU A 154 -21.93 -6.93 -4.54
N ALA A 155 -22.80 -7.79 -4.04
CA ALA A 155 -24.23 -7.53 -3.98
C ALA A 155 -24.70 -7.65 -2.53
N PHE A 156 -25.46 -6.66 -2.06
CA PHE A 156 -26.08 -6.68 -0.73
C PHE A 156 -27.59 -6.84 -0.86
N THR A 157 -28.11 -7.94 -0.32
CA THR A 157 -29.54 -8.17 -0.15
C THR A 157 -29.98 -7.59 1.20
N LYS A 158 -31.04 -6.77 1.18
CA LYS A 158 -31.57 -6.13 2.39
C LYS A 158 -32.72 -6.95 2.95
N LYS A 159 -32.66 -7.26 4.25
CA LYS A 159 -33.77 -7.88 4.99
C LYS A 159 -34.13 -7.00 6.18
N GLU A 160 -35.37 -6.54 6.25
CA GLU A 160 -35.83 -5.72 7.38
C GLU A 160 -35.73 -6.52 8.69
N SER A 161 -35.01 -5.97 9.66
CA SER A 161 -34.75 -6.61 10.95
C SER A 161 -35.28 -5.82 12.14
N GLY A 162 -35.68 -4.56 11.93
CA GLY A 162 -36.31 -3.74 12.95
C GLY A 162 -36.36 -2.25 12.60
N GLY A 163 -36.33 -1.41 13.62
CA GLY A 163 -36.24 0.03 13.47
C GLY A 163 -36.30 0.76 14.81
N PHE A 164 -35.68 1.94 14.86
CA PHE A 164 -35.70 2.80 16.04
C PHE A 164 -36.51 4.07 15.80
N ALA A 165 -37.17 4.56 16.86
CA ALA A 165 -38.00 5.75 16.80
C ALA A 165 -37.17 6.99 17.15
N VAL A 166 -37.14 7.96 16.23
CA VAL A 166 -36.51 9.27 16.44
C VAL A 166 -37.61 10.30 16.73
N PRO A 167 -37.53 11.04 17.86
CA PRO A 167 -38.47 12.11 18.15
C PRO A 167 -38.23 13.33 17.24
N GLY A 168 -39.28 13.78 16.58
CA GLY A 168 -39.31 14.98 15.75
C GLY A 168 -39.44 16.25 16.60
N ALA A 169 -38.96 17.37 16.06
CA ALA A 169 -39.03 18.68 16.71
C ALA A 169 -40.47 19.19 16.95
N ASP A 170 -41.44 18.61 16.26
CA ASP A 170 -42.88 18.85 16.35
C ASP A 170 -43.60 17.89 17.33
N GLY A 171 -42.87 16.99 18.00
CA GLY A 171 -43.44 15.96 18.86
C GLY A 171 -43.94 14.72 18.11
N SER A 172 -43.75 14.64 16.79
CA SER A 172 -43.98 13.42 16.02
C SER A 172 -42.89 12.38 16.29
N THR A 173 -43.14 11.11 15.95
CA THR A 173 -42.11 10.05 15.98
C THR A 173 -41.94 9.51 14.57
N THR A 174 -40.70 9.50 14.08
CA THR A 174 -40.34 8.87 12.81
C THR A 174 -39.61 7.58 13.10
N VAL A 175 -40.06 6.46 12.54
CA VAL A 175 -39.39 5.17 12.66
C VAL A 175 -38.38 5.05 11.52
N VAL A 176 -37.11 4.90 11.87
CA VAL A 176 -36.04 4.61 10.91
C VAL A 176 -35.90 3.10 10.84
N PRO A 177 -36.20 2.45 9.71
CA PRO A 177 -36.07 1.01 9.56
C PRO A 177 -34.59 0.60 9.56
N GLU A 178 -34.29 -0.52 10.21
CA GLU A 178 -33.00 -1.18 10.23
C GLU A 178 -33.07 -2.45 9.37
N TYR A 179 -31.98 -2.72 8.67
CA TYR A 179 -31.86 -3.85 7.76
C TYR A 179 -30.64 -4.69 8.13
N ASP A 180 -30.86 -5.99 8.20
CA ASP A 180 -29.77 -6.97 8.12
C ASP A 180 -29.37 -7.09 6.66
N LEU A 181 -28.06 -7.02 6.42
CA LEU A 181 -27.49 -7.16 5.10
C LEU A 181 -26.94 -8.58 4.93
N THR A 182 -27.17 -9.16 3.75
CA THR A 182 -26.49 -10.39 3.33
C THR A 182 -25.77 -10.09 2.03
N SER A 183 -24.48 -10.36 2.00
CA SER A 183 -23.61 -10.09 0.87
C SER A 183 -23.40 -11.34 0.01
N SER A 184 -23.16 -11.12 -1.28
CA SER A 184 -22.51 -12.09 -2.15
C SER A 184 -21.33 -11.42 -2.83
N VAL A 185 -20.19 -12.11 -2.85
CA VAL A 185 -18.96 -11.64 -3.49
C VAL A 185 -18.65 -12.56 -4.66
N ASP A 186 -18.71 -12.01 -5.86
CA ASP A 186 -18.38 -12.70 -7.11
C ASP A 186 -17.12 -12.11 -7.74
N GLU A 187 -16.26 -12.98 -8.27
CA GLU A 187 -15.11 -12.56 -9.07
C GLU A 187 -15.58 -12.07 -10.45
N GLY A 188 -15.11 -10.90 -10.87
CA GLY A 188 -15.46 -10.28 -12.14
C GLY A 188 -16.19 -8.95 -11.98
N THR A 189 -16.56 -8.37 -13.12
CA THR A 189 -17.35 -7.15 -13.15
C THR A 189 -18.80 -7.43 -12.76
N CYS A 190 -19.45 -6.45 -12.14
CA CYS A 190 -20.91 -6.39 -12.16
C CYS A 190 -21.40 -6.06 -13.58
#